data_AF-A0A1Y5P8Y7-F1
#
_entry.id   AF-A0A1Y5P8Y7-F1
#
_cell.length_a   1.000
_cell.length_b   1.000
_cell.length_c   1.000
_cell.angle_alpha   90.00
_cell.angle_beta   90.00
_cell.angle_gamma   90.00
#
_symmetry.space_group_name_H-M   'P 1'
#
loop_
_entity.id
_entity.type
_entity.pdbx_description
1 polymer ?
#
loop_
_entity_poly.entity_id
_entity_poly.type
_entity_poly.pdbx_seq_one_letter_code
_entity_poly.pdbx_strand_id
1 'polypeptide(L)'
;MQVATTTVPPKTALGGTPGATRVFLATGQGYISALTGAALAARNNAPLLAVPGTAKSLPAATIALLRDLGTTRVTLLGTTGSISAGIARQLTAAGFTVARVQGTDRYLQSAAIAKQFPTTTKAAVVASGTTFTEALPAITLAAVRKVPVVLTPPICADANLRGYVAARAITRLTLVGTPTSVRGLVGTLTPCQSTTASQSPWVVVNKKNALRPTSYVPASLRYVAGSSYLMRSDAATALEKLVAAAKRAGAGTIRINSAYRSYATQKRLYASYVATRGQTWADQQSARAGHSEHQTGLAADVVACSARGCGSIYAFQGTTQQKWVAANAWRYGFVVRYEPGYTTITGYTSEPWHLRYVGSAVASDYRTGGFHSLEQYFGYPGAPRY
;
A
#
# COMPACT_ATOMS: atom_id res chain seq x y z
N MET A 1 -25.90 -0.16 9.83
CA MET A 1 -25.59 -1.43 10.51
C MET A 1 -26.27 -1.37 11.87
N GLN A 2 -27.29 -2.19 12.12
CA GLN A 2 -27.94 -2.24 13.44
C GLN A 2 -27.46 -3.46 14.20
N VAL A 3 -27.15 -3.25 15.48
CA VAL A 3 -26.66 -4.28 16.41
C VAL A 3 -27.88 -4.96 17.01
N ALA A 4 -27.97 -6.28 16.89
CA ALA A 4 -28.98 -7.05 17.60
C ALA A 4 -28.62 -7.07 19.10
N THR A 5 -29.16 -6.11 19.86
CA THR A 5 -29.14 -6.10 21.33
C THR A 5 -30.32 -6.91 21.87
N THR A 6 -30.47 -6.95 23.20
CA THR A 6 -31.54 -7.66 23.93
C THR A 6 -32.96 -7.19 23.60
N THR A 7 -33.11 -6.09 22.85
CA THR A 7 -34.38 -5.58 22.34
C THR A 7 -34.39 -5.63 20.82
N VAL A 8 -35.37 -6.35 20.25
CA VAL A 8 -35.55 -6.48 18.79
C VAL A 8 -36.12 -5.16 18.25
N PRO A 9 -35.41 -4.44 17.36
CA PRO A 9 -36.01 -3.28 16.70
C PRO A 9 -37.20 -3.72 15.82
N PRO A 10 -38.25 -2.90 15.67
CA PRO A 10 -39.43 -3.26 14.89
C PRO A 10 -39.08 -3.60 13.43
N LYS A 11 -39.88 -4.47 12.79
CA LYS A 11 -39.63 -5.02 11.43
C LYS A 11 -39.27 -3.96 10.38
N THR A 12 -39.87 -2.78 10.49
CA THR A 12 -39.65 -1.62 9.62
C THR A 12 -38.29 -0.96 9.79
N ALA A 13 -37.65 -1.09 10.95
CA ALA A 13 -36.36 -0.46 11.26
C ALA A 13 -35.14 -1.20 10.66
N LEU A 14 -35.31 -2.46 10.23
CA LEU A 14 -34.24 -3.32 9.73
C LEU A 14 -34.05 -3.26 8.20
N GLY A 15 -34.87 -2.48 7.48
CA GLY A 15 -34.88 -2.45 6.02
C GLY A 15 -35.30 -3.79 5.38
N GLY A 16 -35.84 -4.72 6.17
CA GLY A 16 -36.39 -5.97 5.70
C GLY A 16 -37.86 -5.80 5.35
N THR A 17 -38.23 -6.09 4.10
CA THR A 17 -39.64 -6.35 3.77
C THR A 17 -40.05 -7.69 4.38
N PRO A 18 -41.29 -7.85 4.87
CA PRO A 18 -41.86 -9.18 5.14
C PRO A 18 -41.60 -10.11 3.94
N GLY A 19 -41.07 -11.32 4.19
CA GLY A 19 -40.73 -12.28 3.13
C GLY A 19 -39.24 -12.33 2.72
N ALA A 20 -38.33 -11.81 3.56
CA ALA A 20 -36.89 -11.91 3.33
C ALA A 20 -36.39 -13.35 3.53
N THR A 21 -36.50 -14.20 2.51
CA THR A 21 -36.09 -15.62 2.55
C THR A 21 -34.58 -15.81 2.80
N ARG A 22 -33.78 -14.76 2.66
CA ARG A 22 -32.32 -14.76 2.88
C ARG A 22 -31.91 -13.68 3.87
N VAL A 23 -31.05 -14.04 4.83
CA VAL A 23 -30.40 -13.11 5.76
C VAL A 23 -28.89 -13.33 5.79
N PHE A 24 -28.12 -12.25 5.90
CA PHE A 24 -26.68 -12.29 6.11
C PHE A 24 -26.35 -11.97 7.57
N LEU A 25 -25.43 -12.74 8.17
CA LEU A 25 -24.93 -12.47 9.52
C LEU A 25 -23.45 -12.07 9.46
N ALA A 26 -23.10 -10.98 10.13
CA ALA A 26 -21.72 -10.58 10.37
C ALA A 26 -21.48 -10.41 11.87
N THR A 27 -20.25 -10.57 12.33
CA THR A 27 -19.92 -10.28 13.74
C THR A 27 -20.02 -8.77 14.02
N GLY A 28 -20.50 -8.41 15.20
CA GLY A 28 -20.44 -7.03 15.72
C GLY A 28 -19.05 -6.63 16.23
N GLN A 29 -18.14 -7.58 16.43
CA GLN A 29 -16.79 -7.37 17.00
C GLN A 29 -15.73 -7.04 15.92
N GLY A 30 -16.15 -6.73 14.71
CA GLY A 30 -15.28 -6.34 13.60
C GLY A 30 -16.11 -5.76 12.44
N TYR A 31 -15.48 -4.94 11.60
CA TYR A 31 -16.23 -4.19 10.59
C TYR A 31 -16.16 -4.77 9.18
N ILE A 32 -15.15 -5.59 8.85
CA ILE A 32 -14.85 -6.00 7.46
C ILE A 32 -16.01 -6.79 6.83
N SER A 33 -16.48 -7.83 7.52
CA SER A 33 -17.58 -8.67 7.03
C SER A 33 -18.87 -7.89 6.89
N ALA A 34 -19.14 -6.96 7.82
CA ALA A 34 -20.32 -6.12 7.75
C ALA A 34 -20.21 -5.07 6.63
N LEU A 35 -19.05 -4.44 6.48
CA LEU A 35 -18.76 -3.42 5.48
C LEU A 35 -18.92 -3.98 4.06
N THR A 36 -18.23 -5.09 3.78
CA THR A 36 -18.27 -5.73 2.45
C THR A 36 -19.59 -6.49 2.24
N GLY A 37 -20.15 -7.07 3.30
CA GLY A 37 -21.41 -7.81 3.29
C GLY A 37 -22.64 -6.92 3.05
N ALA A 38 -22.60 -5.65 3.45
CA ALA A 38 -23.73 -4.74 3.28
C ALA A 38 -24.09 -4.51 1.80
N ALA A 39 -23.11 -4.40 0.91
CA ALA A 39 -23.37 -4.32 -0.52
C ALA A 39 -24.00 -5.62 -1.08
N LEU A 40 -23.56 -6.79 -0.57
CA LEU A 40 -24.14 -8.07 -0.95
C LEU A 40 -25.58 -8.20 -0.45
N ALA A 41 -25.85 -7.78 0.78
CA ALA A 41 -27.17 -7.78 1.39
C ALA A 41 -28.13 -6.86 0.61
N ALA A 42 -27.70 -5.63 0.33
CA ALA A 42 -28.45 -4.66 -0.48
C ALA A 42 -28.77 -5.20 -1.88
N ARG A 43 -27.80 -5.84 -2.57
CA ARG A 43 -28.03 -6.47 -3.88
C ARG A 43 -29.17 -7.51 -3.82
N ASN A 44 -29.24 -8.27 -2.74
CA ASN A 44 -30.20 -9.35 -2.57
C ASN A 44 -31.51 -8.89 -1.92
N ASN A 45 -31.71 -7.58 -1.67
CA ASN A 45 -32.83 -7.06 -0.87
C ASN A 45 -33.00 -7.81 0.45
N ALA A 46 -31.88 -8.11 1.10
CA ALA A 46 -31.80 -8.98 2.26
C ALA A 46 -31.24 -8.22 3.47
N PRO A 47 -31.70 -8.52 4.70
CA PRO A 47 -31.10 -7.97 5.91
C PRO A 47 -29.67 -8.43 6.13
N LEU A 48 -28.83 -7.53 6.66
CA LEU A 48 -27.55 -7.85 7.27
C LEU A 48 -27.64 -7.58 8.77
N LEU A 49 -27.52 -8.63 9.59
CA LEU A 49 -27.59 -8.52 11.04
C LEU A 49 -26.18 -8.63 11.65
N ALA A 50 -25.86 -7.71 12.55
CA ALA A 50 -24.67 -7.81 13.39
C ALA A 50 -24.99 -8.65 14.62
N VAL A 51 -24.21 -9.70 14.86
CA VAL A 51 -24.42 -10.67 15.95
C VAL A 51 -23.20 -10.78 16.87
N PRO A 52 -23.36 -11.23 18.12
CA PRO A 52 -22.24 -11.59 19.00
C PRO A 52 -21.58 -12.88 18.50
N GLY A 53 -20.81 -12.79 17.41
CA GLY A 53 -20.39 -13.94 16.62
C GLY A 53 -19.48 -14.93 17.35
N THR A 54 -18.76 -14.52 18.38
CA THR A 54 -17.91 -15.40 19.20
C THR A 54 -18.67 -16.17 20.27
N ALA A 55 -19.96 -15.86 20.50
CA ALA A 55 -20.80 -16.59 21.43
C ALA A 55 -21.02 -18.05 20.99
N LYS A 56 -21.34 -18.92 21.95
CA LYS A 56 -21.67 -20.34 21.68
C LYS A 56 -22.94 -20.49 20.84
N SER A 57 -23.87 -19.54 20.96
CA SER A 57 -25.16 -19.51 20.28
C SER A 57 -25.67 -18.08 20.15
N LEU A 58 -26.58 -17.85 19.21
CA LEU A 58 -27.35 -16.60 19.09
C LEU A 58 -28.41 -16.51 20.20
N PRO A 59 -28.75 -15.29 20.64
CA PRO A 59 -29.90 -15.05 21.51
C PRO A 59 -31.20 -15.58 20.88
N ALA A 60 -32.13 -16.08 21.71
CA ALA A 60 -33.44 -16.56 21.24
C ALA A 60 -34.21 -15.49 20.44
N ALA A 61 -34.08 -14.22 20.83
CA ALA A 61 -34.63 -13.07 20.12
C ALA A 61 -34.15 -12.99 18.66
N THR A 62 -32.90 -13.33 18.38
CA THR A 62 -32.38 -13.35 17.00
C THR A 62 -33.01 -14.48 16.18
N ILE A 63 -33.20 -15.66 16.76
CA ILE A 63 -33.88 -16.78 16.09
C ILE A 63 -35.35 -16.43 15.82
N ALA A 64 -36.03 -15.81 16.79
CA ALA A 64 -37.40 -15.34 16.61
C ALA A 64 -37.51 -14.30 15.49
N LEU A 65 -36.59 -13.33 15.44
CA LEU A 65 -36.51 -12.35 14.36
C LEU A 65 -36.32 -13.01 12.99
N LEU A 66 -35.43 -14.00 12.86
CA LEU A 66 -35.22 -14.70 11.58
C LEU A 66 -36.49 -15.41 11.11
N ARG A 67 -37.25 -16.04 12.01
CA ARG A 67 -38.53 -16.67 11.70
C ARG A 67 -39.59 -15.64 11.30
N ASP A 68 -39.66 -14.54 12.04
CA ASP A 68 -40.59 -13.44 11.80
C ASP A 68 -40.37 -12.76 10.44
N LEU A 69 -39.12 -12.70 9.97
CA LEU A 69 -38.75 -12.25 8.62
C LEU A 69 -39.13 -13.24 7.51
N GLY A 70 -39.48 -14.48 7.84
CA GLY A 70 -39.69 -15.57 6.88
C GLY A 70 -38.38 -16.15 6.31
N THR A 71 -37.29 -16.06 7.07
CA THR A 71 -35.96 -16.50 6.61
C THR A 71 -35.91 -18.01 6.44
N THR A 72 -35.39 -18.49 5.31
CA THR A 72 -35.09 -19.92 5.10
C THR A 72 -33.60 -20.16 4.90
N ARG A 73 -32.85 -19.15 4.43
CA ARG A 73 -31.40 -19.23 4.19
C ARG A 73 -30.64 -18.19 4.99
N VAL A 74 -29.65 -18.63 5.74
CA VAL A 74 -28.74 -17.75 6.51
C VAL A 74 -27.32 -17.89 5.97
N THR A 75 -26.70 -16.77 5.60
CA THR A 75 -25.30 -16.74 5.15
C THR A 75 -24.42 -16.08 6.20
N LEU A 76 -23.48 -16.84 6.75
CA LEU A 76 -22.50 -16.36 7.73
C LEU A 76 -21.31 -15.72 7.01
N LEU A 77 -21.00 -14.47 7.33
CA LEU A 77 -19.89 -13.71 6.75
C LEU A 77 -18.70 -13.67 7.73
N GLY A 78 -17.74 -14.56 7.52
CA GLY A 78 -16.55 -14.67 8.36
C GLY A 78 -16.17 -16.11 8.68
N THR A 79 -14.95 -16.28 9.21
CA THR A 79 -14.44 -17.56 9.69
C THR A 79 -15.17 -18.01 10.95
N THR A 80 -14.88 -19.22 11.41
CA THR A 80 -15.35 -19.74 12.72
C THR A 80 -14.85 -18.90 13.90
N GLY A 81 -13.73 -18.17 13.76
CA GLY A 81 -13.25 -17.22 14.75
C GLY A 81 -14.09 -15.94 14.83
N SER A 82 -14.76 -15.54 13.73
CA SER A 82 -15.65 -14.38 13.72
C SER A 82 -17.10 -14.74 14.04
N ILE A 83 -17.60 -15.86 13.49
CA ILE A 83 -18.93 -16.41 13.79
C ILE A 83 -18.77 -17.89 14.10
N SER A 84 -19.00 -18.27 15.35
CA SER A 84 -18.70 -19.58 15.91
C SER A 84 -19.39 -20.72 15.16
N ALA A 85 -18.80 -21.92 15.25
CA ALA A 85 -19.44 -23.13 14.75
C ALA A 85 -20.71 -23.47 15.53
N GLY A 86 -20.80 -23.05 16.80
CA GLY A 86 -21.99 -23.25 17.64
C GLY A 86 -23.21 -22.49 17.10
N ILE A 87 -23.02 -21.24 16.65
CA ILE A 87 -24.06 -20.46 15.98
C ILE A 87 -24.55 -21.16 14.70
N ALA A 88 -23.64 -21.68 13.87
CA ALA A 88 -24.01 -22.39 12.65
C ALA A 88 -24.84 -23.66 12.94
N ARG A 89 -24.44 -24.44 13.94
CA ARG A 89 -25.18 -25.63 14.39
C ARG A 89 -26.56 -25.28 14.91
N GLN A 90 -26.68 -24.24 15.74
CA GLN A 90 -27.95 -23.77 16.27
C GLN A 90 -28.91 -23.37 15.14
N LEU A 91 -28.44 -22.60 14.17
CA LEU A 91 -29.26 -22.18 13.03
C LEU A 91 -29.72 -23.37 12.18
N THR A 92 -28.83 -24.35 11.96
CA THR A 92 -29.18 -25.57 11.22
C THR A 92 -30.22 -26.39 11.98
N ALA A 93 -30.04 -26.59 13.29
CA ALA A 93 -31.00 -27.28 14.15
C ALA A 93 -32.36 -26.55 14.24
N ALA A 94 -32.37 -25.23 14.09
CA ALA A 94 -33.56 -24.41 14.04
C ALA A 94 -34.30 -24.45 12.67
N GLY A 95 -33.78 -25.21 11.69
CA GLY A 95 -34.41 -25.43 10.38
C GLY A 95 -33.93 -24.51 9.26
N PHE A 96 -32.92 -23.67 9.48
CA PHE A 96 -32.39 -22.79 8.44
C PHE A 96 -31.34 -23.50 7.57
N THR A 97 -31.34 -23.21 6.26
CA THR A 97 -30.21 -23.57 5.39
C THR A 97 -29.06 -22.61 5.65
N VAL A 98 -27.94 -23.12 6.18
CA VAL A 98 -26.79 -22.29 6.56
C VAL A 98 -25.65 -22.42 5.55
N ALA A 99 -25.20 -21.29 5.01
CA ALA A 99 -23.98 -21.20 4.21
C ALA A 99 -22.96 -20.30 4.90
N ARG A 100 -21.67 -20.46 4.58
CA ARG A 100 -20.60 -19.61 5.10
C ARG A 100 -19.74 -19.07 3.98
N VAL A 101 -19.47 -17.76 4.02
CA VAL A 101 -18.54 -17.05 3.13
C VAL A 101 -17.41 -16.53 3.98
N GLN A 102 -16.20 -17.05 3.75
CA GLN A 102 -15.05 -16.80 4.61
C GLN A 102 -13.77 -16.57 3.81
N GLY A 103 -12.90 -15.70 4.34
CA GLY A 103 -11.50 -15.56 3.99
C GLY A 103 -10.63 -15.47 5.24
N THR A 104 -9.36 -15.83 5.13
CA THR A 104 -8.43 -15.93 6.27
C THR A 104 -7.91 -14.58 6.75
N ASP A 105 -8.00 -13.56 5.92
CA ASP A 105 -7.73 -12.17 6.27
C ASP A 105 -8.81 -11.23 5.72
N ARG A 106 -8.67 -9.93 5.98
CA ARG A 106 -9.63 -8.91 5.56
C ARG A 106 -9.78 -8.78 4.04
N TYR A 107 -8.71 -8.99 3.29
CA TYR A 107 -8.68 -8.87 1.84
C TYR A 107 -9.34 -10.09 1.21
N LEU A 108 -8.96 -11.29 1.67
CA LEU A 108 -9.56 -12.55 1.26
C LEU A 108 -11.05 -12.62 1.64
N GLN A 109 -11.43 -12.11 2.81
CA GLN A 109 -12.85 -12.03 3.22
C GLN A 109 -13.64 -11.14 2.24
N SER A 110 -13.11 -9.96 1.90
CA SER A 110 -13.75 -9.07 0.94
C SER A 110 -13.89 -9.71 -0.45
N ALA A 111 -12.85 -10.41 -0.92
CA ALA A 111 -12.88 -11.12 -2.19
C ALA A 111 -13.85 -12.31 -2.18
N ALA A 112 -13.95 -13.04 -1.06
CA ALA A 112 -14.91 -14.14 -0.90
C ALA A 112 -16.36 -13.66 -0.97
N ILE A 113 -16.64 -12.50 -0.36
CA ILE A 113 -17.95 -11.83 -0.46
C ILE A 113 -18.18 -11.31 -1.87
N ALA A 114 -17.17 -10.70 -2.50
CA ALA A 114 -17.26 -10.20 -3.87
C ALA A 114 -17.55 -11.32 -4.90
N LYS A 115 -17.08 -12.55 -4.63
CA LYS A 115 -17.39 -13.72 -5.46
C LYS A 115 -18.87 -14.17 -5.39
N GLN A 116 -19.64 -13.70 -4.40
CA GLN A 116 -21.08 -13.97 -4.32
C GLN A 116 -21.91 -13.11 -5.28
N PHE A 117 -21.30 -12.11 -5.93
CA PHE A 117 -21.94 -11.34 -6.99
C PHE A 117 -21.94 -12.12 -8.31
N PRO A 118 -22.89 -11.85 -9.22
CA PRO A 118 -22.96 -12.47 -10.54
C PRO A 118 -21.64 -12.36 -11.29
N THR A 119 -21.33 -13.37 -12.08
CA THR A 119 -20.19 -13.35 -13.00
C THR A 119 -20.34 -12.31 -14.11
N THR A 120 -21.56 -11.83 -14.36
CA THR A 120 -21.89 -10.71 -15.27
C THR A 120 -21.56 -9.35 -14.68
N THR A 121 -21.34 -9.22 -13.36
CA THR A 121 -20.95 -7.95 -12.73
C THR A 121 -19.48 -7.64 -13.10
N LYS A 122 -19.27 -6.65 -13.97
CA LYS A 122 -17.95 -6.23 -14.48
C LYS A 122 -17.38 -4.97 -13.82
N ALA A 123 -17.99 -4.52 -12.73
CA ALA A 123 -17.54 -3.36 -11.98
C ALA A 123 -17.38 -3.71 -10.50
N ALA A 124 -16.44 -3.05 -9.82
CA ALA A 124 -16.23 -3.18 -8.38
C ALA A 124 -15.85 -1.82 -7.77
N VAL A 125 -16.24 -1.62 -6.51
CA VAL A 125 -15.72 -0.53 -5.69
C VAL A 125 -14.54 -1.06 -4.89
N VAL A 126 -13.43 -0.33 -4.89
CA VAL A 126 -12.22 -0.69 -4.15
C VAL A 126 -12.02 0.33 -3.04
N ALA A 127 -11.78 -0.17 -1.82
CA ALA A 127 -11.57 0.67 -0.64
C ALA A 127 -10.39 0.18 0.20
N SER A 128 -9.86 1.07 1.04
CA SER A 128 -8.77 0.72 1.94
C SER A 128 -9.21 -0.37 2.93
N GLY A 129 -8.41 -1.43 3.04
CA GLY A 129 -8.60 -2.44 4.08
C GLY A 129 -8.07 -2.01 5.44
N THR A 130 -7.33 -0.89 5.55
CA THR A 130 -6.69 -0.45 6.80
C THR A 130 -7.44 0.69 7.50
N THR A 131 -8.24 1.46 6.76
CA THR A 131 -8.91 2.67 7.28
C THR A 131 -10.43 2.55 7.16
N PHE A 132 -11.11 2.21 8.26
CA PHE A 132 -12.55 1.96 8.26
C PHE A 132 -13.40 3.18 7.84
N THR A 133 -13.05 4.36 8.32
CA THR A 133 -13.80 5.60 8.09
C THR A 133 -13.92 5.96 6.60
N GLU A 134 -12.86 5.69 5.83
CA GLU A 134 -12.82 5.95 4.40
C GLU A 134 -13.52 4.85 3.57
N ALA A 135 -13.70 3.66 4.15
CA ALA A 135 -14.39 2.57 3.48
C ALA A 135 -15.93 2.64 3.61
N LEU A 136 -16.47 3.49 4.49
CA LEU A 136 -17.92 3.63 4.67
C LEU A 136 -18.65 4.19 3.43
N PRO A 137 -18.18 5.28 2.77
CA PRO A 137 -18.81 5.75 1.53
C PRO A 137 -18.79 4.71 0.40
N ALA A 138 -17.79 3.82 0.41
CA ALA A 138 -17.67 2.74 -0.56
C ALA A 138 -18.86 1.77 -0.51
N ILE A 139 -19.40 1.53 0.69
CA ILE A 139 -20.57 0.65 0.89
C ILE A 139 -21.79 1.23 0.19
N THR A 140 -22.12 2.49 0.48
CA THR A 140 -23.31 3.14 -0.07
C THR A 140 -23.25 3.17 -1.59
N LEU A 141 -22.09 3.54 -2.14
CA LEU A 141 -21.87 3.54 -3.58
C LEU A 141 -22.03 2.13 -4.18
N ALA A 142 -21.44 1.12 -3.54
CA ALA A 142 -21.50 -0.27 -3.98
C ALA A 142 -22.92 -0.84 -3.92
N ALA A 143 -23.67 -0.53 -2.87
CA ALA A 143 -25.06 -0.92 -2.68
C ALA A 143 -25.97 -0.32 -3.77
N VAL A 144 -25.86 0.99 -4.03
CA VAL A 144 -26.63 1.67 -5.08
C VAL A 144 -26.32 1.09 -6.46
N ARG A 145 -25.04 0.84 -6.76
CA ARG A 145 -24.61 0.28 -8.04
C ARG A 145 -24.77 -1.25 -8.13
N LYS A 146 -25.15 -1.91 -7.04
CA LYS A 146 -25.23 -3.39 -6.92
C LYS A 146 -23.93 -4.09 -7.34
N VAL A 147 -22.79 -3.49 -7.00
CA VAL A 147 -21.44 -4.00 -7.26
C VAL A 147 -20.75 -4.39 -5.94
N PRO A 148 -19.74 -5.27 -5.97
CA PRO A 148 -19.02 -5.64 -4.76
C PRO A 148 -18.08 -4.54 -4.27
N VAL A 149 -17.82 -4.55 -2.96
CA VAL A 149 -16.68 -3.86 -2.32
C VAL A 149 -15.54 -4.86 -2.19
N VAL A 150 -14.38 -4.52 -2.74
CA VAL A 150 -13.13 -5.28 -2.60
C VAL A 150 -12.12 -4.43 -1.84
N LEU A 151 -11.49 -5.00 -0.82
CA LEU A 151 -10.52 -4.28 -0.01
C LEU A 151 -9.11 -4.48 -0.55
N THR A 152 -8.28 -3.46 -0.38
CA THR A 152 -6.87 -3.47 -0.82
C THR A 152 -5.95 -2.91 0.26
N PRO A 153 -4.67 -3.33 0.32
CA PRO A 153 -3.63 -2.53 0.96
C PRO A 153 -3.55 -1.14 0.32
N PRO A 154 -3.07 -0.13 1.07
CA PRO A 154 -3.19 1.26 0.67
C PRO A 154 -2.25 1.67 -0.48
N ILE A 155 -1.21 0.88 -0.76
CA ILE A 155 -0.13 1.29 -1.68
C ILE A 155 -0.32 0.72 -3.08
N CYS A 156 -0.81 -0.50 -3.22
CA CYS A 156 -0.69 -1.29 -4.44
C CYS A 156 -1.79 -2.35 -4.49
N ALA A 157 -2.01 -2.94 -5.66
CA ALA A 157 -2.96 -4.03 -5.80
C ALA A 157 -2.30 -5.36 -5.36
N ASP A 158 -2.81 -5.92 -4.26
CA ASP A 158 -2.36 -7.22 -3.77
C ASP A 158 -2.79 -8.37 -4.70
N ALA A 159 -2.29 -9.57 -4.43
CA ALA A 159 -2.64 -10.75 -5.23
C ALA A 159 -4.15 -11.04 -5.21
N ASN A 160 -4.86 -10.67 -4.14
CA ASN A 160 -6.29 -10.91 -3.98
C ASN A 160 -7.12 -10.02 -4.91
N LEU A 161 -6.88 -8.70 -4.90
CA LEU A 161 -7.55 -7.76 -5.78
C LEU A 161 -7.27 -8.09 -7.25
N ARG A 162 -5.98 -8.30 -7.60
CA ARG A 162 -5.61 -8.65 -8.98
C ARG A 162 -6.23 -9.97 -9.42
N GLY A 163 -6.19 -10.99 -8.56
CA GLY A 163 -6.80 -12.29 -8.84
C GLY A 163 -8.32 -12.20 -8.99
N TYR A 164 -9.00 -11.40 -8.17
CA TYR A 164 -10.43 -11.15 -8.31
C TYR A 164 -10.76 -10.44 -9.63
N VAL A 165 -10.03 -9.37 -9.96
CA VAL A 165 -10.23 -8.61 -11.20
C VAL A 165 -10.05 -9.49 -12.42
N ALA A 166 -8.99 -10.30 -12.46
CA ALA A 166 -8.74 -11.25 -13.54
C ALA A 166 -9.84 -12.32 -13.60
N ALA A 167 -10.13 -13.01 -12.50
CA ALA A 167 -11.09 -14.11 -12.46
C ALA A 167 -12.54 -13.69 -12.79
N ARG A 168 -12.90 -12.42 -12.56
CA ARG A 168 -14.23 -11.89 -12.88
C ARG A 168 -14.26 -11.01 -14.13
N ALA A 169 -13.13 -10.84 -14.80
CA ALA A 169 -12.96 -9.92 -15.94
C ALA A 169 -13.55 -8.53 -15.64
N ILE A 170 -13.20 -7.99 -14.46
CA ILE A 170 -13.66 -6.66 -14.05
C ILE A 170 -13.04 -5.62 -14.98
N THR A 171 -13.87 -4.80 -15.60
CA THR A 171 -13.45 -3.76 -16.56
C THR A 171 -13.51 -2.35 -15.96
N ARG A 172 -14.18 -2.19 -14.80
CA ARG A 172 -14.30 -0.89 -14.13
C ARG A 172 -14.05 -1.01 -12.63
N LEU A 173 -13.04 -0.30 -12.14
CA LEU A 173 -12.80 -0.09 -10.72
C LEU A 173 -13.17 1.35 -10.34
N THR A 174 -13.89 1.52 -9.23
CA THR A 174 -14.05 2.82 -8.58
C THR A 174 -13.26 2.79 -7.28
N LEU A 175 -12.17 3.55 -7.21
CA LEU A 175 -11.40 3.71 -5.98
C LEU A 175 -12.14 4.69 -5.06
N VAL A 176 -12.29 4.33 -3.79
CA VAL A 176 -12.88 5.20 -2.76
C VAL A 176 -11.88 5.30 -1.60
N GLY A 177 -11.42 6.53 -1.36
CA GLY A 177 -10.42 6.88 -0.36
C GLY A 177 -9.62 8.11 -0.78
N THR A 178 -8.73 8.54 0.11
CA THR A 178 -7.73 9.57 -0.17
C THR A 178 -6.48 8.98 -0.83
N PRO A 179 -5.60 9.79 -1.45
CA PRO A 179 -4.33 9.32 -2.00
C PRO A 179 -3.41 8.61 -1.00
N THR A 180 -3.60 8.81 0.31
CA THR A 180 -2.81 8.13 1.36
C THR A 180 -3.39 6.77 1.75
N SER A 181 -4.72 6.58 1.64
CA SER A 181 -5.41 5.35 2.00
C SER A 181 -5.63 4.39 0.82
N VAL A 182 -5.72 4.91 -0.41
CA VAL A 182 -5.81 4.15 -1.66
C VAL A 182 -5.03 4.90 -2.75
N ARG A 183 -3.76 4.51 -2.93
CA ARG A 183 -2.86 5.10 -3.94
C ARG A 183 -3.29 4.78 -5.36
N GLY A 184 -2.85 5.58 -6.33
CA GLY A 184 -3.15 5.41 -7.76
C GLY A 184 -2.61 4.09 -8.33
N LEU A 185 -1.56 3.54 -7.73
CA LEU A 185 -1.03 2.21 -8.04
C LEU A 185 -2.06 1.08 -7.86
N VAL A 186 -3.06 1.23 -6.97
CA VAL A 186 -4.17 0.28 -6.86
C VAL A 186 -5.00 0.29 -8.14
N GLY A 187 -5.33 1.47 -8.65
CA GLY A 187 -6.16 1.65 -9.85
C GLY A 187 -5.51 1.13 -11.13
N THR A 188 -4.18 1.17 -11.19
CA THR A 188 -3.40 0.59 -12.29
C THR A 188 -3.08 -0.90 -12.10
N LEU A 189 -3.61 -1.50 -11.03
CA LEU A 189 -3.34 -2.90 -10.65
C LEU A 189 -1.85 -3.22 -10.52
N THR A 190 -1.05 -2.23 -10.13
CA THR A 190 0.38 -2.39 -9.92
C THR A 190 0.61 -3.43 -8.82
N PRO A 191 1.36 -4.52 -9.10
CA PRO A 191 1.60 -5.55 -8.11
C PRO A 191 2.39 -5.00 -6.92
N CYS A 192 1.97 -5.37 -5.71
CA CYS A 192 2.71 -5.07 -4.51
C CYS A 192 4.12 -5.68 -4.54
N GLN A 193 5.12 -4.88 -4.17
CA GLN A 193 6.48 -5.34 -3.94
C GLN A 193 6.87 -5.12 -2.49
N SER A 194 7.83 -5.92 -2.02
CA SER A 194 8.30 -5.86 -0.64
C SER A 194 9.00 -4.53 -0.36
N THR A 195 8.74 -3.90 0.78
CA THR A 195 9.46 -2.72 1.25
C THR A 195 10.63 -3.04 2.19
N THR A 196 10.89 -4.33 2.47
CA THR A 196 11.93 -4.78 3.43
C THR A 196 12.99 -5.69 2.81
N ALA A 197 12.62 -6.51 1.82
CA ALA A 197 13.55 -7.34 1.06
C ALA A 197 14.56 -6.48 0.28
N SER A 198 15.85 -6.70 0.53
CA SER A 198 16.96 -5.90 0.00
C SER A 198 17.02 -5.82 -1.53
N GLN A 199 16.54 -6.85 -2.23
CA GLN A 199 16.49 -6.88 -3.69
C GLN A 199 15.31 -6.10 -4.29
N SER A 200 14.32 -5.73 -3.49
CA SER A 200 13.16 -5.01 -3.99
C SER A 200 13.51 -3.58 -4.37
N PRO A 201 13.05 -3.04 -5.52
CA PRO A 201 13.17 -1.62 -5.81
C PRO A 201 12.43 -0.73 -4.79
N TRP A 202 11.46 -1.30 -4.05
CA TRP A 202 10.68 -0.58 -3.03
C TRP A 202 11.29 -0.65 -1.63
N VAL A 203 12.47 -1.24 -1.46
CA VAL A 203 13.10 -1.39 -0.15
C VAL A 203 13.30 -0.02 0.53
N VAL A 204 12.78 0.14 1.75
CA VAL A 204 13.02 1.34 2.56
C VAL A 204 14.24 1.07 3.43
N VAL A 205 15.34 1.73 3.11
CA VAL A 205 16.59 1.68 3.89
C VAL A 205 16.80 3.04 4.52
N ASN A 206 16.91 3.08 5.84
CA ASN A 206 17.12 4.30 6.61
C ASN A 206 17.69 3.94 8.00
N LYS A 207 17.77 4.89 8.93
CA LYS A 207 18.39 4.66 10.25
C LYS A 207 17.70 3.58 11.09
N LYS A 208 16.41 3.32 10.86
CA LYS A 208 15.63 2.27 11.55
C LYS A 208 15.50 0.97 10.77
N ASN A 209 15.78 1.01 9.46
CA ASN A 209 15.61 -0.13 8.56
C ASN A 209 16.95 -0.45 7.88
N ALA A 210 17.66 -1.43 8.43
CA ALA A 210 18.87 -1.98 7.82
C ALA A 210 18.51 -2.99 6.71
N LEU A 211 19.41 -3.12 5.74
CA LEU A 211 19.38 -4.19 4.75
C LEU A 211 19.47 -5.56 5.40
N ARG A 212 18.80 -6.53 4.77
CA ARG A 212 18.76 -7.93 5.19
C ARG A 212 19.09 -8.86 4.01
N PRO A 213 20.23 -9.59 4.05
CA PRO A 213 21.29 -9.50 5.06
C PRO A 213 21.98 -8.10 5.06
N THR A 214 22.61 -7.72 6.16
CA THR A 214 23.31 -6.42 6.26
C THR A 214 24.46 -6.29 5.28
N SER A 215 25.04 -7.41 4.85
CA SER A 215 26.08 -7.51 3.83
C SER A 215 25.56 -7.61 2.39
N TYR A 216 24.25 -7.38 2.16
CA TYR A 216 23.62 -7.54 0.85
C TYR A 216 24.40 -6.86 -0.30
N VAL A 217 24.56 -7.60 -1.39
CA VAL A 217 25.12 -7.14 -2.66
C VAL A 217 24.11 -7.43 -3.78
N PRO A 218 23.73 -6.44 -4.61
CA PRO A 218 22.83 -6.68 -5.72
C PRO A 218 23.45 -7.60 -6.78
N ALA A 219 22.66 -8.57 -7.28
CA ALA A 219 23.14 -9.50 -8.30
C ALA A 219 23.32 -8.88 -9.69
N SER A 220 22.62 -7.77 -9.98
CA SER A 220 22.52 -7.18 -11.32
C SER A 220 23.29 -5.85 -11.48
N LEU A 221 24.43 -5.71 -10.78
CA LEU A 221 25.26 -4.52 -10.90
C LEU A 221 25.92 -4.44 -12.28
N ARG A 222 25.86 -3.25 -12.90
CA ARG A 222 26.61 -2.91 -14.11
C ARG A 222 27.11 -1.47 -14.02
N TYR A 223 28.14 -1.16 -14.81
CA TYR A 223 28.57 0.22 -14.97
C TYR A 223 27.48 1.04 -15.66
N VAL A 224 27.26 2.25 -15.18
CA VAL A 224 26.41 3.24 -15.88
C VAL A 224 27.23 3.81 -17.04
N ALA A 225 26.63 3.86 -18.24
CA ALA A 225 27.33 4.26 -19.46
C ALA A 225 28.04 5.62 -19.29
N GLY A 226 29.32 5.69 -19.69
CA GLY A 226 30.14 6.90 -19.58
C GLY A 226 30.62 7.22 -18.16
N SER A 227 30.55 6.25 -17.24
CA SER A 227 31.01 6.40 -15.86
C SER A 227 31.73 5.14 -15.35
N SER A 228 32.48 5.27 -14.26
CA SER A 228 33.08 4.16 -13.52
C SER A 228 32.22 3.69 -12.33
N TYR A 229 30.95 4.11 -12.27
CA TYR A 229 30.07 3.81 -11.14
C TYR A 229 29.14 2.65 -11.46
N LEU A 230 29.01 1.74 -10.51
CA LEU A 230 28.10 0.61 -10.58
C LEU A 230 26.71 1.01 -10.06
N MET A 231 25.67 0.52 -10.71
CA MET A 231 24.28 0.56 -10.23
C MET A 231 23.60 -0.75 -10.63
N ARG A 232 22.45 -1.05 -9.99
CA ARG A 232 21.58 -2.11 -10.51
C ARG A 232 21.17 -1.76 -11.94
N SER A 233 21.08 -2.77 -12.80
CA SER A 233 20.88 -2.60 -14.24
C SER A 233 19.62 -1.80 -14.61
N ASP A 234 18.54 -1.96 -13.84
CA ASP A 234 17.29 -1.19 -13.99
C ASP A 234 17.49 0.30 -13.67
N ALA A 235 18.09 0.59 -12.51
CA ALA A 235 18.37 1.96 -12.08
C ALA A 235 19.42 2.65 -12.98
N ALA A 236 20.45 1.93 -13.43
CA ALA A 236 21.46 2.43 -14.38
C ALA A 236 20.81 2.89 -15.69
N THR A 237 19.95 2.05 -16.26
CA THR A 237 19.24 2.32 -17.52
C THR A 237 18.32 3.54 -17.38
N ALA A 238 17.65 3.65 -16.23
CA ALA A 238 16.81 4.79 -15.93
C ALA A 238 17.63 6.09 -15.78
N LEU A 239 18.79 6.02 -15.12
CA LEU A 239 19.66 7.19 -14.91
C LEU A 239 20.25 7.69 -16.23
N GLU A 240 20.68 6.78 -17.12
CA GLU A 240 21.14 7.10 -18.48
C GLU A 240 20.08 7.88 -19.25
N LYS A 241 18.81 7.45 -19.18
CA LYS A 241 17.69 8.17 -19.81
C LYS A 241 17.46 9.55 -19.18
N LEU A 242 17.53 9.65 -17.86
CA LEU A 242 17.37 10.90 -17.12
C LEU A 242 18.44 11.93 -17.53
N VAL A 243 19.72 11.56 -17.49
CA VAL A 243 20.82 12.50 -17.81
C VAL A 243 20.81 12.90 -19.29
N ALA A 244 20.47 11.98 -20.18
CA ALA A 244 20.34 12.28 -21.60
C ALA A 244 19.16 13.24 -21.87
N ALA A 245 18.05 13.06 -21.16
CA ALA A 245 16.89 13.95 -21.27
C ALA A 245 17.15 15.33 -20.69
N ALA A 246 17.90 15.45 -19.58
CA ALA A 246 18.32 16.74 -19.03
C ALA A 246 19.12 17.54 -20.07
N LYS A 247 20.08 16.88 -20.73
CA LYS A 247 20.88 17.49 -21.81
C LYS A 247 20.01 17.92 -22.99
N ARG A 248 19.11 17.05 -23.47
CA ARG A 248 18.19 17.37 -24.59
C ARG A 248 17.24 18.52 -24.26
N ALA A 249 16.83 18.65 -23.00
CA ALA A 249 15.97 19.73 -22.52
C ALA A 249 16.73 21.05 -22.26
N GLY A 250 18.04 21.12 -22.56
CA GLY A 250 18.85 22.31 -22.33
C GLY A 250 19.20 22.58 -20.87
N ALA A 251 18.93 21.65 -19.95
CA ALA A 251 19.22 21.85 -18.52
C ALA A 251 20.72 21.80 -18.19
N GLY A 252 21.54 21.26 -19.10
CA GLY A 252 22.98 21.09 -18.96
C GLY A 252 23.41 19.63 -18.81
N THR A 253 24.71 19.41 -18.60
CA THR A 253 25.27 18.06 -18.43
C THR A 253 25.22 17.65 -16.97
N ILE A 254 24.75 16.43 -16.71
CA ILE A 254 24.73 15.79 -15.40
C ILE A 254 25.68 14.60 -15.43
N ARG A 255 26.53 14.45 -14.41
CA ARG A 255 27.37 13.25 -14.23
C ARG A 255 27.19 12.67 -12.84
N ILE A 256 27.59 11.41 -12.70
CA ILE A 256 27.55 10.67 -11.44
C ILE A 256 28.79 10.99 -10.62
N ASN A 257 28.59 11.25 -9.33
CA ASN A 257 29.64 11.47 -8.35
C ASN A 257 29.82 10.27 -7.40
N SER A 258 28.75 9.51 -7.16
CA SER A 258 28.77 8.31 -6.33
C SER A 258 27.52 7.47 -6.62
N ALA A 259 27.62 6.14 -6.50
CA ALA A 259 26.50 5.22 -6.71
C ALA A 259 26.63 4.00 -5.82
N TYR A 260 26.64 2.76 -6.35
CA TYR A 260 26.77 1.56 -5.52
C TYR A 260 27.98 1.64 -4.59
N ARG A 261 27.75 1.35 -3.31
CA ARG A 261 28.78 1.31 -2.27
C ARG A 261 28.58 0.08 -1.39
N SER A 262 29.58 -0.78 -1.35
CA SER A 262 29.50 -2.02 -0.56
C SER A 262 29.42 -1.74 0.94
N TYR A 263 28.90 -2.70 1.70
CA TYR A 263 28.85 -2.63 3.17
C TYR A 263 30.21 -2.27 3.79
N ALA A 264 31.28 -2.96 3.35
CA ALA A 264 32.63 -2.74 3.87
C ALA A 264 33.14 -1.32 3.57
N THR A 265 32.82 -0.78 2.39
CA THR A 265 33.18 0.59 2.02
C THR A 265 32.41 1.60 2.86
N GLN A 266 31.11 1.39 3.07
CA GLN A 266 30.30 2.25 3.94
C GLN A 266 30.81 2.24 5.38
N LYS A 267 31.23 1.07 5.90
CA LYS A 267 31.80 0.95 7.24
C LYS A 267 33.06 1.79 7.40
N ARG A 268 34.00 1.71 6.44
CA ARG A 268 35.24 2.51 6.45
C ARG A 268 34.97 4.00 6.32
N LEU A 269 34.08 4.38 5.39
CA LEU A 269 33.69 5.77 5.18
C LEU A 269 33.11 6.37 6.47
N TYR A 270 32.12 5.70 7.07
CA TYR A 270 31.50 6.17 8.30
C TYR A 270 32.53 6.30 9.45
N ALA A 271 33.41 5.30 9.62
CA ALA A 271 34.48 5.35 10.63
C ALA A 271 35.40 6.56 10.44
N SER A 272 35.76 6.90 9.19
CA SER A 272 36.57 8.08 8.90
C SER A 272 35.88 9.40 9.28
N TYR A 273 34.56 9.51 9.07
CA TYR A 273 33.79 10.68 9.50
C TYR A 273 33.70 10.79 11.02
N VAL A 274 33.49 9.67 11.73
CA VAL A 274 33.52 9.68 13.20
C VAL A 274 34.88 10.14 13.71
N ALA A 275 35.98 9.63 13.14
CA ALA A 275 37.33 9.99 13.55
C ALA A 275 37.66 11.48 13.30
N THR A 276 37.13 12.07 12.23
CA THR A 276 37.51 13.44 11.80
C THR A 276 36.51 14.52 12.20
N ARG A 277 35.24 14.17 12.43
CA ARG A 277 34.13 15.12 12.68
C ARG A 277 33.28 14.76 13.90
N GLY A 278 33.52 13.61 14.52
CA GLY A 278 32.73 13.10 15.64
C GLY A 278 31.43 12.40 15.22
N GLN A 279 30.89 11.60 16.13
CA GLN A 279 29.74 10.72 15.85
C GLN A 279 28.45 11.49 15.55
N THR A 280 28.15 12.57 16.28
CA THR A 280 26.92 13.35 16.08
C THR A 280 26.83 13.91 14.67
N TRP A 281 27.94 14.45 14.15
CA TRP A 281 28.01 14.95 12.77
C TRP A 281 27.89 13.78 11.77
N ALA A 282 28.62 12.68 11.99
CA ALA A 282 28.59 11.52 11.11
C ALA A 282 27.17 10.91 11.01
N ASP A 283 26.46 10.76 12.13
CA ASP A 283 25.09 10.24 12.17
C ASP A 283 24.07 11.17 11.47
N GLN A 284 24.37 12.47 11.30
CA GLN A 284 23.54 13.43 10.57
C GLN A 284 23.81 13.42 9.06
N GLN A 285 25.05 13.17 8.64
CA GLN A 285 25.50 13.33 7.25
C GLN A 285 25.69 12.00 6.51
N SER A 286 25.90 10.90 7.22
CA SER A 286 26.21 9.61 6.58
C SER A 286 25.48 8.45 7.24
N ALA A 287 25.07 7.50 6.41
CA ALA A 287 24.53 6.25 6.87
C ALA A 287 25.59 5.39 7.59
N ARG A 288 25.17 4.62 8.60
CA ARG A 288 25.93 3.48 9.13
C ARG A 288 25.90 2.34 8.10
N ALA A 289 26.88 1.46 8.14
CA ALA A 289 26.93 0.31 7.23
C ALA A 289 25.66 -0.55 7.36
N GLY A 290 25.07 -0.96 6.23
CA GLY A 290 23.77 -1.65 6.18
C GLY A 290 22.55 -0.72 6.18
N HIS A 291 22.71 0.57 6.48
CA HIS A 291 21.65 1.57 6.47
C HIS A 291 21.76 2.58 5.29
N SER A 292 22.69 2.34 4.36
CA SER A 292 22.89 3.21 3.20
C SER A 292 22.10 2.71 2.00
N GLU A 293 21.33 3.60 1.36
CA GLU A 293 20.67 3.29 0.09
C GLU A 293 21.67 2.99 -1.03
N HIS A 294 22.89 3.53 -1.00
CA HIS A 294 23.94 3.21 -1.98
C HIS A 294 24.23 1.71 -2.05
N GLN A 295 24.11 0.99 -0.94
CA GLN A 295 24.35 -0.45 -0.92
C GLN A 295 23.30 -1.24 -1.71
N THR A 296 22.12 -0.66 -1.96
CA THR A 296 21.10 -1.29 -2.81
C THR A 296 21.44 -1.23 -4.31
N GLY A 297 22.38 -0.35 -4.71
CA GLY A 297 22.61 -0.03 -6.13
C GLY A 297 21.46 0.73 -6.79
N LEU A 298 20.50 1.25 -6.01
CA LEU A 298 19.37 2.07 -6.48
C LEU A 298 19.56 3.57 -6.27
N ALA A 299 20.60 3.97 -5.53
CA ALA A 299 20.91 5.36 -5.25
C ALA A 299 22.10 5.85 -6.08
N ALA A 300 22.02 7.10 -6.53
CA ALA A 300 23.11 7.80 -7.18
C ALA A 300 23.17 9.26 -6.74
N ASP A 301 24.38 9.72 -6.48
CA ASP A 301 24.71 11.12 -6.28
C ASP A 301 25.09 11.73 -7.62
N VAL A 302 24.49 12.86 -7.97
CA VAL A 302 24.75 13.54 -9.24
C VAL A 302 25.35 14.94 -9.05
N VAL A 303 26.11 15.39 -10.05
CA VAL A 303 26.74 16.71 -10.12
C VAL A 303 26.43 17.40 -11.44
N ALA A 304 26.47 18.72 -11.41
CA ALA A 304 26.33 19.56 -12.60
C ALA A 304 27.70 19.75 -13.24
N CYS A 305 27.76 19.58 -14.56
CA CYS A 305 28.97 19.79 -15.35
C CYS A 305 28.76 20.82 -16.45
N SER A 306 29.84 21.52 -16.76
CA SER A 306 29.97 22.49 -17.84
C SER A 306 31.14 22.11 -18.76
N ALA A 307 31.40 22.91 -19.79
CA ALA A 307 32.59 22.77 -20.63
C ALA A 307 33.91 22.88 -19.82
N ARG A 308 33.89 23.54 -18.65
CA ARG A 308 35.06 23.71 -17.77
C ARG A 308 35.23 22.58 -16.75
N GLY A 309 34.40 21.55 -16.81
CA GLY A 309 34.40 20.45 -15.85
C GLY A 309 33.16 20.43 -14.94
N CYS A 310 33.22 19.57 -13.93
CA CYS A 310 32.10 19.31 -13.01
C CYS A 310 32.30 20.04 -11.68
N GLY A 311 31.20 20.56 -11.14
CA GLY A 311 31.17 21.10 -9.79
C GLY A 311 31.19 20.00 -8.72
N SER A 312 31.35 20.41 -7.46
CA SER A 312 31.16 19.52 -6.32
C SER A 312 29.68 19.12 -6.15
N ILE A 313 29.45 18.07 -5.37
CA ILE A 313 28.10 17.61 -5.02
C ILE A 313 27.26 18.71 -4.36
N TYR A 314 27.87 19.51 -3.48
CA TYR A 314 27.22 20.64 -2.81
C TYR A 314 26.91 21.80 -3.77
N ALA A 315 27.73 21.99 -4.79
CA ALA A 315 27.49 22.97 -5.84
C ALA A 315 26.37 22.56 -6.81
N PHE A 316 25.79 21.36 -6.66
CA PHE A 316 24.62 20.97 -7.44
C PHE A 316 23.40 21.81 -7.10
N GLN A 317 23.24 22.21 -5.83
CA GLN A 317 22.14 23.04 -5.37
C GLN A 317 22.09 24.38 -6.12
N GLY A 318 20.91 24.76 -6.60
CA GLY A 318 20.69 26.03 -7.30
C GLY A 318 21.00 26.00 -8.80
N THR A 319 21.61 24.93 -9.32
CA THR A 319 21.90 24.77 -10.76
C THR A 319 20.64 24.53 -11.60
N THR A 320 20.73 24.80 -12.90
CA THR A 320 19.66 24.46 -13.87
C THR A 320 19.42 22.96 -13.92
N GLN A 321 20.48 22.15 -13.80
CA GLN A 321 20.40 20.69 -13.73
C GLN A 321 19.61 20.24 -12.51
N GLN A 322 19.88 20.79 -11.32
CA GLN A 322 19.16 20.43 -10.10
C GLN A 322 17.67 20.78 -10.19
N LYS A 323 17.33 21.98 -10.67
CA LYS A 323 15.93 22.38 -10.87
C LYS A 323 15.21 21.45 -11.84
N TRP A 324 15.89 21.08 -12.93
CA TRP A 324 15.33 20.14 -13.90
C TRP A 324 15.13 18.74 -13.29
N VAL A 325 16.10 18.24 -12.53
CA VAL A 325 16.02 16.95 -11.83
C VAL A 325 14.85 16.93 -10.86
N ALA A 326 14.70 17.94 -10.00
CA ALA A 326 13.58 18.04 -9.06
C ALA A 326 12.21 18.01 -9.78
N ALA A 327 12.11 18.62 -10.96
CA ALA A 327 10.87 18.64 -11.74
C ALA A 327 10.60 17.36 -12.55
N ASN A 328 11.63 16.59 -12.94
CA ASN A 328 11.53 15.56 -13.96
C ASN A 328 12.02 14.16 -13.57
N ALA A 329 12.78 14.00 -12.49
CA ALA A 329 13.37 12.71 -12.10
C ALA A 329 12.33 11.58 -11.98
N TRP A 330 11.12 11.92 -11.51
CA TRP A 330 10.02 10.98 -11.35
C TRP A 330 9.60 10.29 -12.65
N ARG A 331 9.73 10.98 -13.79
CA ARG A 331 9.43 10.42 -15.13
C ARG A 331 10.33 9.25 -15.49
N TYR A 332 11.51 9.20 -14.87
CA TYR A 332 12.52 8.16 -15.07
C TYR A 332 12.57 7.17 -13.89
N GLY A 333 11.64 7.25 -12.93
CA GLY A 333 11.59 6.33 -11.80
C GLY A 333 12.47 6.73 -10.61
N PHE A 334 12.97 7.96 -10.57
CA PHE A 334 13.76 8.50 -9.46
C PHE A 334 12.97 9.51 -8.63
N VAL A 335 13.24 9.54 -7.34
CA VAL A 335 12.85 10.65 -6.44
C VAL A 335 14.11 11.33 -5.92
N VAL A 336 14.01 12.63 -5.60
CA VAL A 336 15.02 13.31 -4.77
C VAL A 336 14.78 12.84 -3.34
N ARG A 337 15.73 12.11 -2.76
CA ARG A 337 15.45 11.31 -1.56
C ARG A 337 15.31 12.12 -0.27
N TYR A 338 16.07 13.20 -0.18
CA TYR A 338 16.19 14.03 1.01
C TYR A 338 15.88 15.49 0.64
N GLU A 339 14.60 15.83 0.72
CA GLU A 339 14.09 17.17 0.43
C GLU A 339 14.21 18.12 1.65
N PRO A 340 14.34 19.44 1.43
CA PRO A 340 14.35 20.40 2.52
C PRO A 340 13.04 20.36 3.32
N GLY A 341 13.14 20.47 4.65
CA GLY A 341 11.98 20.43 5.56
C GLY A 341 11.61 19.03 6.09
N TYR A 342 12.23 17.96 5.58
CA TYR A 342 11.87 16.58 5.91
C TYR A 342 12.90 15.82 6.76
N THR A 343 13.93 16.50 7.28
CA THR A 343 15.00 15.90 8.12
C THR A 343 14.45 15.15 9.34
N THR A 344 13.36 15.62 9.95
CA THR A 344 12.74 14.95 11.11
C THR A 344 12.10 13.60 10.75
N ILE A 345 11.81 13.38 9.47
CA ILE A 345 11.26 12.13 8.94
C ILE A 345 12.38 11.24 8.40
N THR A 346 13.26 11.77 7.54
CA THR A 346 14.28 10.96 6.85
C THR A 346 15.52 10.71 7.70
N GLY A 347 15.82 11.63 8.62
CA GLY A 347 17.05 11.67 9.41
C GLY A 347 18.27 12.26 8.69
N TYR A 348 18.13 12.74 7.45
CA TYR A 348 19.23 13.35 6.70
C TYR A 348 18.90 14.80 6.36
N THR A 349 19.91 15.66 6.34
CA THR A 349 19.78 17.02 5.81
C THR A 349 19.40 16.99 4.33
N SER A 350 18.98 18.13 3.78
CA SER A 350 18.62 18.22 2.36
C SER A 350 19.80 17.84 1.46
N GLU A 351 19.56 16.94 0.51
CA GLU A 351 20.54 16.46 -0.46
C GLU A 351 19.94 16.48 -1.87
N PRO A 352 19.91 17.64 -2.54
CA PRO A 352 19.28 17.76 -3.86
C PRO A 352 19.97 16.91 -4.95
N TRP A 353 21.16 16.38 -4.67
CA TRP A 353 21.94 15.50 -5.55
C TRP A 353 21.61 14.01 -5.39
N HIS A 354 21.01 13.59 -4.26
CA HIS A 354 20.82 12.16 -3.96
C HIS A 354 19.51 11.67 -4.58
N LEU A 355 19.65 10.90 -5.65
CA LEU A 355 18.54 10.32 -6.39
C LEU A 355 18.33 8.87 -5.97
N ARG A 356 17.09 8.52 -5.63
CA ARG A 356 16.69 7.16 -5.27
C ARG A 356 15.73 6.58 -6.31
N TYR A 357 16.14 5.49 -6.96
CA TYR A 357 15.30 4.74 -7.88
C TYR A 357 14.26 3.90 -7.13
N VAL A 358 13.00 4.02 -7.57
CA VAL A 358 11.85 3.26 -7.05
C VAL A 358 10.98 2.67 -8.17
N GLY A 359 11.38 2.89 -9.43
CA GLY A 359 10.59 2.53 -10.61
C GLY A 359 9.56 3.61 -10.98
N SER A 360 9.21 3.67 -12.26
CA SER A 360 8.41 4.77 -12.83
C SER A 360 6.99 4.85 -12.27
N ALA A 361 6.35 3.71 -11.99
CA ALA A 361 5.02 3.68 -11.40
C ALA A 361 5.01 4.33 -10.01
N VAL A 362 5.91 3.89 -9.12
CA VAL A 362 6.03 4.47 -7.77
C VAL A 362 6.43 5.93 -7.83
N ALA A 363 7.44 6.29 -8.65
CA ALA A 363 7.89 7.68 -8.70
C ALA A 363 6.81 8.63 -9.22
N SER A 364 6.00 8.19 -10.19
CA SER A 364 4.83 8.95 -10.66
C SER A 364 3.77 9.09 -9.57
N ASP A 365 3.40 7.99 -8.91
CA ASP A 365 2.38 8.00 -7.85
C ASP A 365 2.85 8.81 -6.62
N TYR A 366 4.12 8.72 -6.26
CA TYR A 366 4.80 9.54 -5.25
C TYR A 366 4.66 11.03 -5.56
N ARG A 367 4.95 11.42 -6.82
CA ARG A 367 4.85 12.82 -7.27
C ARG A 367 3.41 13.31 -7.26
N THR A 368 2.49 12.54 -7.84
CA THR A 368 1.06 12.91 -7.93
C THR A 368 0.40 12.97 -6.56
N GLY A 369 0.80 12.08 -5.63
CA GLY A 369 0.29 12.06 -4.26
C GLY A 369 0.85 13.15 -3.35
N GLY A 370 1.79 13.97 -3.82
CA GLY A 370 2.38 15.06 -3.01
C GLY A 370 3.25 14.55 -1.87
N PHE A 371 3.89 13.40 -2.03
CA PHE A 371 4.80 12.85 -1.03
C PHE A 371 6.20 13.47 -1.15
N HIS A 372 6.88 13.56 -0.01
CA HIS A 372 8.21 14.20 0.10
C HIS A 372 9.25 13.32 0.81
N SER A 373 8.88 12.10 1.18
CA SER A 373 9.81 11.08 1.65
C SER A 373 9.28 9.67 1.34
N LEU A 374 10.19 8.70 1.16
CA LEU A 374 9.80 7.30 1.02
C LEU A 374 9.13 6.77 2.29
N GLU A 375 9.49 7.32 3.46
CA GLU A 375 8.85 7.01 4.73
C GLU A 375 7.35 7.34 4.69
N GLN A 376 6.98 8.57 4.31
CA GLN A 376 5.57 8.95 4.16
C GLN A 376 4.89 8.12 3.07
N TYR A 377 5.57 7.93 1.92
CA TYR A 377 4.99 7.21 0.79
C TYR A 377 4.69 5.75 1.11
N PHE A 378 5.57 5.04 1.81
CA PHE A 378 5.35 3.64 2.19
C PHE A 378 4.74 3.45 3.58
N GLY A 379 4.44 4.54 4.30
CA GLY A 379 3.82 4.50 5.62
C GLY A 379 4.74 4.05 6.76
N TYR A 380 6.04 4.31 6.65
CA TYR A 380 7.00 4.07 7.73
C TYR A 380 7.01 5.23 8.73
N PRO A 381 7.28 4.95 10.02
CA PRO A 381 7.58 6.00 10.98
C PRO A 381 8.86 6.75 10.56
N GLY A 382 8.97 8.01 10.99
CA GLY A 382 10.20 8.77 10.80
C GLY A 382 11.42 8.08 11.43
N ALA A 383 12.58 8.20 10.80
CA ALA A 383 13.84 7.63 11.21
C ALA A 383 14.93 8.70 11.47
N PRO A 384 14.68 9.72 12.33
CA PRO A 384 15.61 10.83 12.52
C PRO A 384 16.96 10.41 13.13
N ARG A 385 16.97 9.30 13.89
CA ARG A 385 18.12 8.77 14.63
C ARG A 385 18.18 7.24 14.54
N TYR A 386 19.36 6.69 14.83
CA TYR A 386 19.56 5.24 14.96
C TYR A 386 18.80 4.66 16.14
#